data_AF-A0A127JX16-F1
#
_entry.id   AF-A0A127JX16-F1
#
_cell.length_a   1.000
_cell.length_b   1.000
_cell.length_c   1.000
_cell.angle_alpha   90.00
_cell.angle_beta   90.00
_cell.angle_gamma   90.00
#
_symmetry.space_group_name_H-M   'P 1'
#
loop_
_entity.id
_entity.type
_entity.pdbx_description
1 polymer ?
#
loop_
_entity_poly.entity_id
_entity_poly.type
_entity_poly.pdbx_seq_one_letter_code
_entity_poly.pdbx_strand_id
1 'polypeptide(L)'
;MNQPSQRIVLAALVLAALPATAQVRKDDIKVAQADDARCRKEVKDYLETLRFVRTSAGSAIGSRVAGSFVSEGELDRVVQSQGYCVGAQLLRTKGTPR
;
A
#
# COMPACT_ATOMS: atom_id res chain seq x y z
N MET A 1 -48.85 -29.83 -20.69
CA MET A 1 -47.94 -30.67 -21.49
C MET A 1 -47.92 -30.11 -22.89
N ASN A 2 -46.77 -29.60 -23.36
CA ASN A 2 -46.34 -29.59 -24.76
C ASN A 2 -45.08 -28.72 -24.93
N GLN A 3 -43.94 -29.41 -24.98
CA GLN A 3 -42.70 -28.94 -25.58
C GLN A 3 -42.84 -29.04 -27.11
N PRO A 4 -42.28 -28.07 -27.86
CA PRO A 4 -41.63 -28.41 -29.10
C PRO A 4 -40.15 -28.07 -29.04
N SER A 5 -39.36 -29.13 -29.18
CA SER A 5 -37.94 -29.14 -29.45
C SER A 5 -37.60 -28.25 -30.66
N GLN A 6 -36.83 -27.18 -30.44
CA GLN A 6 -36.04 -26.56 -31.50
C GLN A 6 -34.57 -26.56 -31.10
N ARG A 7 -33.88 -27.56 -31.67
CA ARG A 7 -32.46 -27.51 -31.98
C ARG A 7 -32.26 -26.43 -33.03
N ILE A 8 -31.27 -25.54 -32.88
CA ILE A 8 -30.50 -24.85 -33.94
C ILE A 8 -29.53 -23.89 -33.21
N VAL A 9 -28.24 -24.22 -33.09
CA VAL A 9 -27.08 -23.88 -33.96
C VAL A 9 -26.17 -22.90 -33.21
N LEU A 10 -24.90 -23.29 -33.12
CA LEU A 10 -23.78 -22.54 -32.57
C LEU A 10 -23.67 -21.14 -33.18
N ALA A 11 -23.53 -20.13 -32.33
CA ALA A 11 -22.88 -18.87 -32.69
C ALA A 11 -21.70 -18.66 -31.73
N ALA A 12 -20.52 -19.10 -32.17
CA ALA A 12 -19.26 -18.79 -31.53
C ALA A 12 -18.94 -17.30 -31.75
N LEU A 13 -19.35 -16.45 -30.81
CA LEU A 13 -18.84 -15.09 -30.68
C LEU A 13 -17.45 -15.17 -30.07
N VAL A 14 -16.44 -15.23 -30.95
CA VAL A 14 -15.05 -14.92 -30.59
C VAL A 14 -15.01 -13.43 -30.26
N LEU A 15 -15.22 -13.08 -28.98
CA LEU A 15 -14.82 -11.77 -28.49
C LEU A 15 -13.29 -11.73 -28.59
N ALA A 16 -12.80 -11.02 -29.60
CA ALA A 16 -11.42 -10.59 -29.69
C ALA A 16 -11.14 -9.70 -28.48
N ALA A 17 -10.67 -10.30 -27.39
CA ALA A 17 -10.01 -9.60 -26.31
C ALA A 17 -8.70 -9.05 -26.87
N LEU A 18 -8.73 -7.81 -27.36
CA LEU A 18 -7.51 -7.07 -27.62
C LEU A 18 -6.74 -7.01 -26.30
N PRO A 19 -5.49 -7.51 -26.23
CA PRO A 19 -4.63 -7.17 -25.11
C PRO A 19 -4.36 -5.68 -25.23
N ALA A 20 -5.05 -4.89 -24.40
CA ALA A 20 -4.66 -3.52 -24.14
C ALA A 20 -3.27 -3.59 -23.50
N THR A 21 -2.24 -3.55 -24.34
CA THR A 21 -0.88 -3.25 -23.91
C THR A 21 -0.95 -1.85 -23.34
N ALA A 22 -1.15 -1.75 -22.03
CA ALA A 22 -1.00 -0.54 -21.27
C ALA A 22 0.38 0.02 -21.59
N GLN A 23 0.42 0.99 -22.49
CA GLN A 23 1.62 1.74 -22.81
C GLN A 23 1.95 2.55 -21.56
N VAL A 24 2.78 1.97 -20.70
CA VAL A 24 3.39 2.64 -19.54
C VAL A 24 4.11 3.86 -20.09
N ARG A 25 3.48 5.04 -20.00
CA ARG A 25 4.12 6.27 -20.48
C ARG A 25 5.27 6.57 -19.53
N LYS A 26 6.38 7.01 -20.11
CA LYS A 26 7.63 7.31 -19.38
C LYS A 26 7.44 8.35 -18.28
N ASP A 27 6.40 9.18 -18.39
CA ASP A 27 6.00 10.16 -17.38
C ASP A 27 5.31 9.51 -16.16
N ASP A 28 4.53 8.44 -16.34
CA ASP A 28 3.93 7.68 -15.23
C ASP A 28 5.00 7.04 -14.34
N ILE A 29 6.13 6.63 -14.93
CA ILE A 29 7.26 6.06 -14.17
C ILE A 29 7.90 7.11 -13.24
N LYS A 30 8.03 8.37 -13.70
CA LYS A 30 8.61 9.44 -12.88
C LYS A 30 7.71 9.83 -11.71
N VAL A 31 6.39 9.88 -11.94
CA VAL A 31 5.41 10.21 -10.90
C VAL A 31 5.37 9.11 -9.84
N ALA A 32 5.27 7.84 -10.25
CA ALA A 32 5.28 6.71 -9.32
C ALA A 32 6.58 6.62 -8.49
N GLN A 33 7.75 6.93 -9.07
CA GLN A 33 9.01 6.97 -8.33
C GLN A 33 9.11 8.16 -7.36
N ALA A 34 8.54 9.31 -7.70
CA ALA A 34 8.51 10.48 -6.82
C ALA A 34 7.60 10.22 -5.61
N ASP A 35 6.45 9.59 -5.81
CA ASP A 35 5.54 9.18 -4.73
C ASP A 35 6.20 8.16 -3.80
N ASP A 36 6.88 7.15 -4.35
CA ASP A 36 7.58 6.13 -3.56
C ASP A 36 8.75 6.73 -2.74
N ALA A 37 9.47 7.71 -3.31
CA ALA A 37 10.50 8.45 -2.58
C ALA A 37 9.94 9.25 -1.39
N ARG A 38 8.78 9.88 -1.56
CA ARG A 38 8.09 10.59 -0.47
C ARG A 38 7.62 9.63 0.61
N CYS A 39 7.02 8.51 0.24
CA CYS A 39 6.57 7.49 1.19
C CYS A 39 7.75 6.91 2.00
N ARG A 40 8.90 6.66 1.35
CA ARG A 40 10.14 6.25 2.03
C ARG A 40 10.58 7.27 3.07
N LYS A 41 10.55 8.56 2.73
CA LYS A 41 10.90 9.63 3.67
C LYS A 41 9.96 9.65 4.88
N GLU A 42 8.65 9.58 4.67
CA GLU A 42 7.66 9.57 5.75
C GLU A 42 7.89 8.40 6.73
N VAL A 43 8.13 7.19 6.20
CA VAL A 43 8.44 6.01 7.02
C VAL A 43 9.75 6.19 7.79
N LYS A 44 10.80 6.71 7.14
CA LYS A 44 12.10 6.94 7.77
C LYS A 44 12.01 7.97 8.91
N ASP A 45 11.40 9.12 8.65
CA ASP A 45 11.26 10.21 9.62
C ASP A 45 10.50 9.75 10.87
N TYR A 46 9.49 8.90 10.68
CA TYR A 46 8.73 8.29 11.77
C TYR A 46 9.61 7.40 12.66
N LEU A 47 10.40 6.50 12.06
CA LEU A 47 11.31 5.62 12.80
C LEU A 47 12.38 6.42 13.55
N GLU A 48 12.95 7.45 12.91
CA GLU A 48 13.91 8.34 13.57
C GLU A 48 13.29 9.07 14.75
N THR A 49 12.04 9.54 14.62
CA THR A 49 11.29 10.19 15.70
C THR A 49 11.04 9.24 16.86
N LEU A 50 10.59 8.00 16.61
CA LEU A 50 10.40 7.00 17.66
C LEU A 50 11.71 6.70 18.42
N ARG A 51 12.82 6.57 17.69
CA ARG A 51 14.15 6.35 18.30
C ARG A 51 14.59 7.55 19.13
N PHE A 52 14.36 8.76 18.64
CA PHE A 52 14.63 9.99 19.36
C PHE A 52 13.83 10.05 20.66
N VAL A 53 12.50 9.85 20.60
CA VAL A 53 11.63 9.87 21.79
C VAL A 53 12.05 8.82 22.82
N ARG A 54 12.41 7.61 22.37
CA ARG A 54 12.89 6.56 23.28
C ARG A 54 14.20 6.95 23.98
N THR A 55 15.07 7.67 23.28
CA THR A 55 16.36 8.12 23.81
C THR A 55 16.20 9.34 24.73
N SER A 56 15.34 10.29 24.38
CA SER A 56 15.19 11.56 25.10
C SER A 56 14.25 11.49 26.30
N ALA A 57 13.14 10.76 26.20
CA ALA A 57 12.14 10.68 27.26
C ALA A 57 12.41 9.58 28.31
N GLY A 58 13.46 8.79 28.10
CA GLY A 58 13.75 7.60 28.91
C GLY A 58 12.81 6.42 28.59
N SER A 59 13.26 5.20 28.95
CA SER A 59 12.60 3.94 28.56
C SER A 59 11.11 3.88 28.92
N ALA A 60 10.71 4.43 30.08
CA ALA A 60 9.33 4.39 30.57
C ALA A 60 8.35 5.24 29.76
N ILE A 61 8.75 6.46 29.36
CA ILE A 61 7.90 7.35 28.55
C ILE A 61 7.95 6.90 27.09
N GLY A 62 9.13 6.53 26.57
CA GLY A 62 9.29 5.98 25.23
C GLY A 62 8.39 4.76 24.97
N SER A 63 8.24 3.89 25.97
CA SER A 63 7.39 2.70 25.85
C SER A 63 5.88 3.02 25.85
N ARG A 64 5.43 4.01 26.64
CA ARG A 64 4.02 4.46 26.62
C ARG A 64 3.65 5.14 25.33
N VAL A 65 4.52 6.01 24.83
CA VAL A 65 4.32 6.71 23.56
C VAL A 65 4.30 5.67 22.42
N ALA A 66 5.28 4.77 22.35
CA ALA A 66 5.31 3.70 21.34
C ALA A 66 4.10 2.76 21.39
N GLY A 67 3.50 2.53 22.57
CA GLY A 67 2.28 1.72 22.72
C GLY A 67 1.02 2.35 22.12
N SER A 68 1.00 3.68 21.95
CA SER A 68 -0.12 4.42 21.35
C SER A 68 0.05 4.63 19.84
N PHE A 69 1.22 4.28 19.28
CA PHE A 69 1.56 4.48 17.87
C PHE A 69 1.87 3.15 17.18
N VAL A 70 2.10 3.19 15.87
CA VAL A 70 2.50 2.00 15.08
C VAL A 70 3.88 1.54 15.54
N SER A 71 4.00 0.31 16.00
CA SER A 71 5.31 -0.22 16.41
C SER A 71 6.28 -0.35 15.22
N GLU A 72 7.60 -0.22 15.46
CA GLU A 72 8.61 -0.39 14.39
C GLU A 72 8.44 -1.73 13.66
N GLY A 73 8.18 -2.83 14.40
CA GLY A 73 8.03 -4.17 13.82
C GLY A 73 6.70 -4.40 13.08
N GLU A 74 5.64 -3.65 13.39
CA GLU A 74 4.41 -3.65 12.57
C GLU A 74 4.65 -2.90 11.26
N LEU A 75 5.28 -1.72 11.35
CA LEU A 75 5.58 -0.90 10.18
C LEU A 75 6.54 -1.60 9.22
N ASP A 76 7.60 -2.23 9.72
CA ASP A 76 8.57 -2.97 8.92
C ASP A 76 7.90 -4.13 8.16
N ARG A 77 7.02 -4.90 8.82
CA ARG A 77 6.24 -5.97 8.17
C ARG A 77 5.35 -5.43 7.05
N VAL A 78 4.70 -4.30 7.24
CA VAL A 78 3.85 -3.68 6.21
C VAL A 78 4.69 -3.17 5.04
N VAL A 79 5.82 -2.51 5.31
CA VAL A 79 6.72 -2.02 4.27
C VAL A 79 7.29 -3.17 3.45
N GLN A 80 7.71 -4.26 4.09
CA GLN A 80 8.26 -5.43 3.39
C GLN A 80 7.21 -6.20 2.57
N SER A 81 5.96 -6.27 3.06
CA SER A 81 4.90 -7.03 2.38
C SER A 81 4.14 -6.22 1.31
N GLN A 82 3.95 -4.92 1.54
CA GLN A 82 3.03 -4.07 0.76
C GLN A 82 3.68 -2.77 0.25
N GLY A 83 4.92 -2.48 0.65
CA GLY A 83 5.67 -1.32 0.20
C GLY A 83 5.54 -0.07 1.07
N TYR A 84 6.39 0.91 0.80
CA TYR A 84 6.54 2.11 1.62
C TYR A 84 5.30 2.99 1.67
N CYS A 85 4.55 3.11 0.56
CA CYS A 85 3.35 3.95 0.54
C CYS A 85 2.20 3.40 1.37
N VAL A 86 2.07 2.07 1.47
CA VAL A 86 1.09 1.46 2.37
C VAL A 86 1.50 1.66 3.83
N GLY A 87 2.79 1.54 4.13
CA GLY A 87 3.35 1.90 5.45
C GLY A 87 3.07 3.37 5.81
N ALA A 88 3.33 4.30 4.89
CA ALA A 88 3.04 5.71 5.10
C ALA A 88 1.53 5.99 5.30
N GLN A 89 0.66 5.30 4.56
CA GLN A 89 -0.78 5.41 4.75
C GLN A 89 -1.24 4.88 6.12
N LEU A 90 -0.64 3.79 6.60
CA LEU A 90 -0.88 3.26 7.95
C LEU A 90 -0.53 4.30 9.01
N LEU A 91 0.63 4.97 8.88
CA LEU A 91 1.08 6.02 9.79
C LEU A 91 0.11 7.21 9.86
N ARG A 92 -0.40 7.66 8.72
CA ARG A 92 -1.40 8.74 8.66
C ARG A 92 -2.71 8.37 9.35
N THR A 93 -3.09 7.09 9.26
CA THR A 93 -4.36 6.59 9.78
C THR A 93 -4.32 6.36 11.29
N LYS A 94 -3.20 5.84 11.81
CA LYS A 94 -3.01 5.60 13.25
C LYS A 94 -2.50 6.81 14.03
N GLY A 95 -2.14 7.88 13.32
CA GLY A 95 -1.54 9.08 13.90
C GLY A 95 -0.02 8.92 14.02
N THR A 96 0.71 9.88 13.51
CA THR A 96 2.14 10.05 13.81
C THR A 96 2.28 10.93 15.04
N PRO A 97 3.24 10.67 15.96
CA PRO A 97 3.61 11.69 16.94
C PRO A 97 4.05 12.93 16.16
N ARG A 98 3.31 14.04 16.31
CA ARG A 98 3.64 15.36 15.76
C ARG A 98 4.26 16.21 16.84
#